data_AF-A0A835C1H2-F1
#
_entry.id   AF-A0A835C1H2-F1
#
_cell.length_a   1.000
_cell.length_b   1.000
_cell.length_c   1.000
_cell.angle_alpha   90.00
_cell.angle_beta   90.00
_cell.angle_gamma   90.00
#
_symmetry.space_group_name_H-M   'P 1'
#
loop_
_entity.id
_entity.type
_entity.pdbx_description
1 polymer ?
#
loop_
_entity_poly.entity_id
_entity_poly.type
_entity_poly.pdbx_seq_one_letter_code
_entity_poly.pdbx_strand_id
1 'polypeptide(L)' 'MLTIWCLCKERNSRTFNICPASTVQQVIGKILPKRDLWARAGAKWMGALGWPETSPLA' A
#
# COMPACT_ATOMS: atom_id res chain seq x y z
N MET A 1 -5.30 -1.25 -5.00
CA MET A 1 -6.19 -0.32 -4.26
C MET A 1 -6.14 -0.57 -2.75
N LEU A 2 -5.15 -0.04 -2.02
CA LEU A 2 -5.10 -0.23 -0.55
C LEU A 2 -4.55 0.97 0.23
N THR A 3 -3.75 1.84 -0.38
CA THR A 3 -3.26 3.07 0.27
C THR A 3 -4.39 4.05 0.57
N ILE A 4 -5.22 4.36 -0.43
CA ILE A 4 -6.40 5.22 -0.27
C ILE A 4 -7.35 4.61 0.76
N TRP A 5 -7.57 3.30 0.71
CA TRP A 5 -8.40 2.60 1.69
C TRP A 5 -7.86 2.72 3.13
N CYS A 6 -6.55 2.55 3.35
CA CYS A 6 -5.91 2.74 4.65
C CYS A 6 -6.10 4.17 5.16
N LEU A 7 -5.96 5.18 4.28
CA LEU A 7 -6.18 6.58 4.62
C LEU A 7 -7.65 6.86 4.95
N CYS A 8 -8.59 6.32 4.18
CA CYS A 8 -10.02 6.46 4.46
C CYS A 8 -10.41 5.78 5.79
N LYS A 9 -9.86 4.60 6.09
CA LYS A 9 -10.04 3.91 7.37
C LYS A 9 -9.53 4.75 8.53
N GLU A 10 -8.30 5.27 8.44
CA GLU A 10 -7.72 6.13 9.48
C GLU A 10 -8.55 7.40 9.68
N ARG A 11 -8.95 8.06 8.58
CA ARG A 11 -9.83 9.24 8.63
C ARG A 11 -11.14 8.92 9.36
N ASN A 12 -11.83 7.85 8.97
CA ASN A 12 -13.10 7.47 9.57
C ASN A 12 -12.92 7.09 11.06
N SER A 13 -11.87 6.35 11.42
CA SER A 13 -11.58 6.02 12.81
C SER A 13 -11.39 7.27 13.68
N ARG A 14 -10.76 8.32 13.14
CA ARG A 14 -10.64 9.63 13.83
C ARG A 14 -11.98 10.34 13.95
N THR A 15 -12.75 10.40 12.86
CA THR A 15 -14.07 11.05 12.83
C THR A 15 -15.05 10.43 13.83
N PHE A 16 -15.03 9.11 13.98
CA PHE A 16 -15.92 8.39 14.89
C PHE A 16 -15.29 8.08 16.26
N ASN A 17 -14.08 8.60 16.53
CA ASN A 17 -13.32 8.36 17.76
C ASN A 17 -13.24 6.88 18.17
N ILE A 18 -13.13 5.97 17.18
CA ILE A 18 -13.15 4.51 17.40
C ILE A 18 -11.84 4.05 18.05
N CYS A 19 -10.73 4.70 17.70
CA CYS A 19 -9.41 4.39 18.20
C CYS A 19 -8.59 5.69 18.34
N PRO A 20 -7.54 5.71 19.18
CA PRO A 20 -6.58 6.79 19.20
C PRO A 20 -6.00 7.06 17.82
N ALA A 21 -5.90 8.35 17.46
CA ALA A 21 -5.35 8.76 16.18
C ALA A 21 -3.90 8.28 16.05
N SER A 22 -3.60 7.57 14.96
CA SER A 22 -2.23 7.14 14.69
C SER A 22 -1.36 8.35 14.32
N THR A 23 -0.08 8.34 14.67
CA THR A 23 0.86 9.34 14.15
C THR A 23 1.05 9.15 12.64
N VAL A 24 1.56 10.19 11.95
CA VAL A 24 1.84 10.11 10.51
C VAL A 24 2.81 8.96 10.20
N GLN A 25 3.84 8.78 11.03
CA GLN A 25 4.83 7.70 10.90
C GLN A 25 4.18 6.32 11.04
N GLN A 26 3.25 6.15 11.98
CA GLN A 26 2.50 4.90 12.13
C GLN A 26 1.61 4.61 10.92
N VAL A 27 0.96 5.63 10.35
CA VAL A 27 0.14 5.48 9.14
C VAL A 27 1.02 5.10 7.94
N ILE A 28 2.15 5.76 7.76
CA ILE A 28 3.13 5.45 6.70
C ILE A 28 3.67 4.02 6.87
N GLY A 29 4.03 3.63 8.09
CA GLY A 29 4.51 2.28 8.40
C GLY A 29 3.49 1.18 8.07
N LYS A 30 2.18 1.48 8.13
CA LYS A 30 1.11 0.55 7.70
C LYS A 30 0.93 0.51 6.17
N ILE A 31 1.26 1.59 5.47
CA ILE A 31 1.04 1.73 4.02
C ILE A 31 2.19 1.10 3.22
N LEU A 32 3.45 1.34 3.59
CA LEU A 32 4.61 0.91 2.82
C LEU A 32 4.66 -0.61 2.56
N PRO A 33 4.49 -1.49 3.57
CA PRO A 33 4.56 -2.93 3.34
C PRO A 33 3.45 -3.42 2.39
N LYS A 34 2.26 -2.80 2.47
CA LYS A 34 1.14 -3.12 1.59
C LYS A 34 1.43 -2.68 0.17
N ARG A 35 1.98 -1.47 -0.03
CA ARG A 35 2.42 -1.01 -1.35
C ARG A 35 3.38 -2.01 -1.98
N ASP A 36 4.40 -2.45 -1.24
CA ASP A 36 5.44 -3.34 -1.76
C ASP A 36 4.92 -4.74 -2.06
N LEU A 37 4.00 -5.26 -1.24
CA LEU A 37 3.31 -6.51 -1.54
C LEU A 37 2.54 -6.42 -2.86
N TRP A 38 1.81 -5.33 -3.09
CA TRP A 38 1.04 -5.13 -4.32
C TRP A 38 1.92 -4.90 -5.54
N ALA A 39 3.00 -4.14 -5.41
CA ALA A 39 3.95 -3.94 -6.49
C ALA A 39 4.55 -5.29 -6.94
N ARG A 40 4.96 -6.14 -5.98
CA ARG A 40 5.48 -7.48 -6.27
C ARG A 40 4.42 -8.42 -6.87
N ALA A 41 3.20 -8.41 -6.33
CA ALA A 41 2.12 -9.21 -6.88
C ALA A 41 1.75 -8.77 -8.31
N GLY A 42 1.69 -7.47 -8.56
CA GLY A 42 1.47 -6.89 -9.88
C GLY A 42 2.59 -7.24 -10.85
N ALA A 43 3.85 -7.08 -10.46
CA ALA A 43 5.01 -7.47 -11.28
C ALA A 43 4.98 -8.96 -11.65
N LYS A 44 4.68 -9.84 -10.69
CA LYS A 44 4.52 -11.28 -10.95
C LYS A 44 3.44 -11.55 -12.00
N TRP A 45 2.30 -10.87 -11.90
CA TRP A 45 1.19 -11.05 -12.83
C TRP A 45 1.51 -10.49 -14.22
N MET A 46 2.18 -9.33 -14.30
CA MET A 46 2.64 -8.78 -15.57
C MET A 46 3.68 -9.68 -16.25
N GLY A 47 4.60 -10.27 -15.49
CA GLY A 47 5.53 -11.28 -16.01
C GLY A 47 4.80 -12.51 -16.58
N ALA A 48 3.74 -12.96 -15.91
CA ALA A 48 2.89 -14.06 -16.44
C ALA A 48 2.14 -13.70 -17.74
N LEU A 49 1.94 -12.40 -18.01
CA LEU A 49 1.36 -11.90 -19.26
C LEU A 49 2.41 -11.63 -20.36
N GLY A 50 3.67 -11.98 -20.12
CA GLY A 50 4.76 -11.75 -21.07
C GLY A 50 5.24 -10.31 -21.13
N TRP A 51 4.94 -9.48 -20.12
CA TRP A 51 5.50 -8.14 -20.03
C TRP A 51 7.03 -8.24 -19.87
N PRO A 52 7.82 -7.57 -20.73
CA PRO A 52 9.28 -7.64 -20.63
C PRO A 52 9.74 -7.01 -19.32
N GLU A 53 10.53 -7.75 -18.53
CA GLU A 53 11.27 -7.15 -17.42
C GLU A 53 12.32 -6.19 -17.98
N THR A 54 11.93 -4.95 -18.25
CA THR A 54 12.91 -3.87 -18.34
C THR A 54 13.38 -3.60 -16.92
N SER A 55 14.35 -4.37 -16.42
CA SER A 55 15.08 -4.05 -15.21
C SER A 55 16.02 -2.88 -15.53
N PRO A 56 15.90 -1.71 -14.88
CA PRO A 56 16.88 -0.64 -15.01
C PRO A 56 18.14 -0.88 -14.14
N LEU A 57 18.25 -2.03 -13.46
CA LEU A 57 19.27 -2.29 -12.43
C LEU A 57 19.84 -3.72 -12.48
N ALA A 58 19.93 -4.33 -13.67
CA ALA A 58 20.82 -5.48 -13.87
C ALA A 58 22.25 -5.00 -14.12
#